data_AF-A0A1F7ZTM6-F1
#
_entry.id   AF-A0A1F7ZTM6-F1
#
_cell.length_a   1.000
_cell.length_b   1.000
_cell.length_c   1.000
_cell.angle_alpha   90.00
_cell.angle_beta   90.00
_cell.angle_gamma   90.00
#
_symmetry.space_group_name_H-M   'P 1'
#
loop_
_entity.id
_entity.type
_entity.pdbx_description
1 polymer ?
#
loop_
_entity_poly.entity_id
_entity_poly.type
_entity_poly.pdbx_seq_one_letter_code
_entity_poly.pdbx_strand_id
1 'polypeptide(L)'
;MAPKIPLHKVVASLNTLPRELAHQILNDIRMWDILRLICHNNAHINTDILTHPTLGRLFHHETKILDEVRTSADLYRTICTAYSLTAAPLTSPLALNAQAFPSDYKEITNYMHHRIIDELYLEPWKAEVLSRYAPLPAVWEKGSIAGVTAVWNTIQSAQQKVNMRKARQLRTAADLLEANPDVLKKMIDPSQTPRKNIPHIVQRLRGAERRVARQSLLRRDMLAGMSWFMYGHFPLVPFDRA
;
A
#
# COMPACT_ATOMS: atom_id res chain seq x y z
N MET A 1 10.16 -23.15 8.13
CA MET A 1 9.62 -21.80 8.43
C MET A 1 8.91 -21.86 9.76
N ALA A 2 9.37 -21.13 10.78
CA ALA A 2 8.68 -21.08 12.06
C ALA A 2 7.28 -20.46 11.90
N PRO A 3 6.25 -20.96 12.59
CA PRO A 3 4.91 -20.39 12.52
C PRO A 3 4.95 -18.95 13.02
N LYS A 4 4.51 -18.00 12.19
CA LYS A 4 4.33 -16.60 12.61
C LYS A 4 3.21 -16.56 13.64
N ILE A 5 3.57 -16.43 14.91
CA ILE A 5 2.61 -16.23 15.99
C ILE A 5 1.84 -14.94 15.69
N PRO A 6 0.49 -14.98 15.69
CA PRO A 6 -0.31 -13.77 15.50
C PRO A 6 0.01 -12.74 16.58
N LEU A 7 0.20 -11.48 16.18
CA LEU A 7 0.59 -10.40 17.10
C LEU A 7 -0.39 -10.20 18.27
N HIS A 8 -1.68 -10.52 18.08
CA HIS A 8 -2.67 -10.50 19.17
C HIS A 8 -2.40 -11.52 20.27
N LYS A 9 -1.81 -12.69 19.94
CA LYS A 9 -1.41 -13.67 20.95
C LYS A 9 -0.22 -13.18 21.76
N VAL A 10 0.73 -12.50 21.08
CA VAL A 10 1.87 -11.86 21.74
C VAL A 10 1.40 -10.77 22.70
N VAL A 11 0.48 -9.91 22.27
CA VAL A 11 -0.14 -8.88 23.12
C VAL A 11 -0.86 -9.50 24.32
N ALA A 12 -1.65 -10.57 24.11
CA ALA A 12 -2.34 -11.26 25.19
C ALA A 12 -1.37 -11.86 26.21
N SER A 13 -0.28 -12.48 25.75
CA SER A 13 0.75 -13.03 26.63
C SER A 13 1.49 -11.92 27.39
N LEU A 14 1.86 -10.81 26.74
CA LEU A 14 2.52 -9.68 27.40
C LEU A 14 1.66 -9.08 28.53
N ASN A 15 0.34 -8.97 28.33
CA ASN A 15 -0.58 -8.45 29.35
C ASN A 15 -0.66 -9.31 30.61
N THR A 16 -0.25 -10.58 30.55
CA THR A 16 -0.26 -11.49 31.71
C THR A 16 1.06 -11.50 32.48
N LEU A 17 2.10 -10.86 31.95
CA LEU A 17 3.41 -10.85 32.56
C LEU A 17 3.54 -9.75 33.62
N PRO A 18 4.30 -9.99 34.70
CA PRO A 18 4.82 -8.94 35.55
C PRO A 18 5.60 -7.90 34.73
N ARG A 19 5.54 -6.64 35.17
CA ARG A 19 6.13 -5.49 34.45
C ARG A 19 7.63 -5.67 34.18
N GLU A 20 8.36 -6.24 35.14
CA GLU A 20 9.81 -6.44 35.05
C GLU A 20 10.15 -7.41 33.91
N LEU A 21 9.37 -8.48 33.75
CA LEU A 21 9.53 -9.43 32.65
C LEU A 21 9.10 -8.81 31.32
N ALA A 22 8.02 -8.02 31.30
CA ALA A 22 7.61 -7.28 30.12
C ALA A 22 8.74 -6.32 29.68
N HIS A 23 9.37 -5.61 30.62
CA HIS A 23 10.50 -4.71 30.33
C HIS A 23 11.71 -5.44 29.76
N GLN A 24 12.06 -6.61 30.28
CA GLN A 24 13.13 -7.44 29.72
C GLN A 24 12.85 -7.83 28.26
N ILE A 25 11.62 -8.28 27.97
CA ILE A 25 11.22 -8.63 26.60
C ILE A 25 11.29 -7.40 25.67
N LEU A 26 10.82 -6.24 26.14
CA LEU A 26 10.82 -5.00 25.36
C LEU A 26 12.25 -4.53 24.99
N ASN A 27 13.27 -4.82 25.80
CA ASN A 27 14.66 -4.49 25.47
C ASN A 27 15.24 -5.28 24.30
N ASP A 28 14.86 -6.55 24.19
CA ASP A 28 15.46 -7.49 23.24
C ASP A 28 14.76 -7.55 21.89
N ILE A 29 13.62 -6.88 21.75
CA ILE A 29 12.91 -6.79 20.47
C ILE A 29 13.31 -5.57 19.66
N ARG A 30 13.07 -5.67 18.34
CA ARG A 30 13.39 -4.62 17.37
C ARG A 30 12.45 -3.43 17.54
N MET A 31 12.93 -2.25 17.19
CA MET A 31 12.13 -1.03 17.21
C MET A 31 10.86 -1.17 16.35
N TRP A 32 10.94 -1.84 15.20
CA TRP A 32 9.75 -2.14 14.41
C TRP A 32 8.69 -2.97 15.15
N ASP A 33 9.10 -3.94 15.97
CA ASP A 33 8.17 -4.75 16.73
C ASP A 33 7.55 -3.94 17.89
N ILE A 34 8.31 -3.02 18.50
CA ILE A 34 7.76 -2.02 19.44
C ILE A 34 6.69 -1.16 18.75
N LEU A 35 6.98 -0.61 17.57
CA LEU A 35 6.01 0.18 16.81
C LEU A 35 4.74 -0.61 16.48
N ARG A 36 4.89 -1.90 16.13
CA ARG A 36 3.75 -2.79 15.90
C ARG A 36 2.90 -3.00 17.15
N LEU A 37 3.53 -3.10 18.33
CA LEU A 37 2.82 -3.18 19.60
C LEU A 37 2.07 -1.88 19.91
N ILE A 38 2.70 -0.71 19.67
CA ILE A 38 2.07 0.60 19.84
C ILE A 38 0.85 0.75 18.92
N CYS A 39 0.92 0.28 17.67
CA CYS A 39 -0.22 0.28 16.74
C CYS A 39 -1.42 -0.56 17.23
N HIS A 40 -1.24 -1.50 18.16
CA HIS A 40 -2.36 -2.23 18.77
C HIS A 40 -3.12 -1.43 19.84
N ASN A 41 -2.55 -0.31 20.29
CA ASN A 41 -3.16 0.61 21.24
C ASN A 41 -3.68 -0.08 22.52
N ASN A 42 -2.87 -0.96 23.10
CA ASN A 42 -3.22 -1.61 24.37
C ASN A 42 -2.72 -0.77 25.55
N ALA A 43 -3.60 -0.42 26.49
CA ALA A 43 -3.28 0.45 27.62
C ALA A 43 -2.17 -0.09 28.54
N HIS A 44 -2.14 -1.41 28.78
CA HIS A 44 -1.13 -2.05 29.62
C HIS A 44 0.25 -1.96 28.95
N ILE A 45 0.32 -2.35 27.67
CA ILE A 45 1.56 -2.30 26.89
C ILE A 45 2.06 -0.85 26.75
N ASN A 46 1.18 0.10 26.50
CA ASN A 46 1.55 1.52 26.41
C ASN A 46 2.17 1.99 27.74
N THR A 47 1.61 1.55 28.87
CA THR A 47 2.14 1.87 30.20
C THR A 47 3.50 1.20 30.42
N ASP A 48 3.67 -0.06 30.02
CA ASP A 48 4.97 -0.74 30.13
C ASP A 48 6.03 -0.07 29.26
N ILE A 49 5.70 0.34 28.04
CA ILE A 49 6.60 1.09 27.15
C ILE A 49 6.98 2.44 27.76
N LEU A 50 6.03 3.20 28.31
CA LEU A 50 6.29 4.51 28.89
C LEU A 50 7.05 4.44 30.22
N THR A 51 6.87 3.38 31.00
CA THR A 51 7.58 3.18 32.28
C THR A 51 8.95 2.51 32.09
N HIS A 52 9.22 1.94 30.92
CA HIS A 52 10.48 1.29 30.62
C HIS A 52 11.65 2.29 30.63
N PRO A 53 12.82 1.97 31.22
CA PRO A 53 13.93 2.93 31.35
C PRO A 53 14.45 3.51 30.03
N THR A 54 14.61 2.68 28.99
CA THR A 54 15.10 3.12 27.67
C THR A 54 13.98 3.68 26.79
N LEU A 55 12.93 2.90 26.53
CA LEU A 55 11.80 3.31 25.70
C LEU A 55 11.02 4.50 26.28
N GLY A 56 10.85 4.56 27.60
CA GLY A 56 10.22 5.69 28.26
C GLY A 56 10.99 6.98 27.99
N ARG A 57 12.33 6.97 28.09
CA ARG A 57 13.15 8.13 27.70
C ARG A 57 13.00 8.47 26.22
N LEU A 58 12.97 7.46 25.34
CA LEU A 58 12.79 7.66 23.90
C LEU A 58 11.47 8.36 23.56
N PHE A 59 10.39 8.10 24.32
CA PHE A 59 9.09 8.77 24.15
C PHE A 59 8.84 9.88 25.18
N HIS A 60 9.89 10.35 25.87
CA HIS A 60 9.84 11.33 26.96
C HIS A 60 8.83 11.03 28.08
N HIS A 61 8.45 9.76 28.26
CA HIS A 61 7.40 9.32 29.17
C HIS A 61 6.03 9.98 28.89
N GLU A 62 5.81 10.49 27.67
CA GLU A 62 4.62 11.22 27.27
C GLU A 62 3.70 10.38 26.36
N THR A 63 2.43 10.29 26.77
CA THR A 63 1.38 9.62 25.97
C THR A 63 1.13 10.31 24.63
N LYS A 64 1.23 11.64 24.57
CA LYS A 64 1.02 12.42 23.34
C LYS A 64 2.06 12.07 22.27
N ILE A 65 3.32 11.93 22.65
CA ILE A 65 4.41 11.53 21.76
C ILE A 65 4.20 10.09 21.28
N LEU A 66 3.81 9.19 22.18
CA LEU A 66 3.47 7.81 21.82
C LEU A 66 2.32 7.76 20.79
N ASP A 67 1.29 8.60 20.95
CA ASP A 67 0.17 8.72 20.01
C ASP A 67 0.59 9.27 18.63
N GLU A 68 1.51 10.24 18.59
CA GLU A 68 2.10 10.77 17.35
C GLU A 68 2.90 9.70 16.60
N VAL A 69 3.77 8.99 17.32
CA VAL A 69 4.56 7.88 16.77
C VAL A 69 3.64 6.77 16.27
N ARG A 70 2.58 6.44 17.03
CA ARG A 70 1.57 5.45 16.63
C ARG A 70 0.95 5.81 15.29
N THR A 71 0.52 7.07 15.14
CA THR A 71 -0.13 7.55 13.91
C THR A 71 0.81 7.45 12.72
N SER A 72 2.08 7.81 12.91
CA SER A 72 3.12 7.68 11.89
C SER A 72 3.41 6.23 11.53
N ALA A 73 3.52 5.36 12.53
CA ALA A 73 3.78 3.94 12.35
C ALA A 73 2.61 3.21 11.66
N ASP A 74 1.36 3.58 11.94
CA ASP A 74 0.20 2.96 11.32
C ASP A 74 0.09 3.32 9.82
N LEU A 75 0.33 4.58 9.47
CA LEU A 75 0.39 5.00 8.07
C LEU A 75 1.55 4.30 7.34
N TYR A 76 2.74 4.30 7.94
CA TYR A 76 3.91 3.62 7.38
C TYR A 76 3.64 2.13 7.14
N ARG A 77 3.09 1.42 8.14
CA ARG A 77 2.69 0.02 8.03
C ARG A 77 1.68 -0.21 6.92
N THR A 78 0.69 0.66 6.80
CA THR A 78 -0.35 0.59 5.77
C THR A 78 0.25 0.69 4.37
N ILE A 79 1.13 1.67 4.15
CA ILE A 79 1.82 1.86 2.87
C ILE A 79 2.76 0.69 2.58
N CYS A 80 3.53 0.23 3.57
CA CYS A 80 4.39 -0.93 3.40
C CYS A 80 3.60 -2.18 3.02
N THR A 81 2.44 -2.40 3.64
CA THR A 81 1.58 -3.54 3.32
C THR A 81 0.99 -3.42 1.91
N ALA A 82 0.45 -2.24 1.58
CA ALA A 82 -0.15 -1.96 0.27
C ALA A 82 0.86 -2.15 -0.88
N TYR A 83 2.13 -1.82 -0.63
CA TYR A 83 3.20 -1.96 -1.61
C TYR A 83 4.02 -3.24 -1.48
N SER A 84 3.75 -4.09 -0.50
CA SER A 84 4.60 -5.26 -0.21
C SER A 84 6.08 -4.88 -0.01
N LEU A 85 6.32 -3.82 0.77
CA LEU A 85 7.63 -3.37 1.20
C LEU A 85 8.06 -4.11 2.47
N THR A 86 9.37 -4.29 2.61
CA THR A 86 9.97 -4.66 3.89
C THR A 86 9.99 -3.43 4.78
N ALA A 87 9.17 -3.42 5.84
CA ALA A 87 9.01 -2.27 6.73
C ALA A 87 10.25 -1.99 7.61
N ALA A 88 11.09 -2.99 7.87
CA ALA A 88 12.33 -2.83 8.64
C ALA A 88 13.46 -3.61 7.97
N PRO A 89 14.02 -3.09 6.86
CA PRO A 89 15.22 -3.68 6.25
C PRO A 89 16.38 -3.58 7.24
N LEU A 90 17.38 -4.47 7.15
CA LEU A 90 18.51 -4.51 8.10
C LEU A 90 19.33 -3.22 8.16
N THR A 91 19.26 -2.40 7.11
CA THR A 91 19.90 -1.08 7.02
C THR A 91 19.09 0.05 7.64
N SER A 92 17.86 -0.23 8.10
CA SER A 92 16.96 0.76 8.71
C SER A 92 17.23 0.92 10.22
N PRO A 93 17.07 2.13 10.77
CA PRO A 93 17.03 2.31 12.23
C PRO A 93 15.92 1.46 12.90
N LEU A 94 14.86 1.10 12.16
CA LEU A 94 13.76 0.27 12.68
C LEU A 94 14.16 -1.20 12.90
N ALA A 95 15.28 -1.65 12.32
CA ALA A 95 15.79 -3.02 12.50
C ALA A 95 16.64 -3.17 13.76
N LEU A 96 17.05 -2.07 14.40
CA LEU A 96 17.83 -2.09 15.64
C LEU A 96 16.96 -2.54 16.82
N ASN A 97 17.60 -3.20 17.80
CA ASN A 97 16.94 -3.52 19.07
C ASN A 97 16.69 -2.25 19.86
N ALA A 98 15.61 -2.24 20.66
CA ALA A 98 15.20 -1.08 21.45
C ALA A 98 16.33 -0.54 22.34
N GLN A 99 17.09 -1.43 22.99
CA GLN A 99 18.21 -1.05 23.84
C GLN A 99 19.40 -0.41 23.09
N ALA A 100 19.55 -0.71 21.80
CA ALA A 100 20.65 -0.23 20.98
C ALA A 100 20.26 1.00 20.15
N PHE A 101 19.05 1.53 20.34
CA PHE A 101 18.57 2.69 19.61
C PHE A 101 19.22 3.96 20.19
N PRO A 102 20.07 4.67 19.43
CA PRO A 102 20.93 5.72 19.99
C PRO A 102 20.21 7.07 20.17
N SER A 103 18.97 7.20 19.68
CA SER A 103 18.35 8.49 19.40
C SER A 103 16.90 8.63 19.90
N ASP A 104 16.35 9.83 19.71
CA ASP A 104 15.00 10.23 20.07
C ASP A 104 13.92 9.67 19.12
N TYR A 105 12.63 9.67 19.54
CA TYR A 105 11.49 9.26 18.71
C TYR A 105 11.44 10.00 17.37
N LYS A 106 11.97 11.24 17.31
CA LYS A 106 12.05 12.04 16.09
C LYS A 106 12.82 11.36 14.98
N GLU A 107 13.87 10.60 15.29
CA GLU A 107 14.60 9.88 14.24
C GLU A 107 13.72 8.77 13.62
N ILE A 108 12.93 8.09 14.44
CA ILE A 108 11.98 7.06 14.00
C ILE A 108 10.88 7.68 13.13
N THR A 109 10.26 8.77 13.60
CA THR A 109 9.19 9.44 12.86
C THR A 109 9.72 10.05 11.56
N ASN A 110 10.88 10.72 11.58
CA ASN A 110 11.53 11.27 10.39
C ASN A 110 11.87 10.16 9.38
N TYR A 111 12.43 9.03 9.82
CA TYR A 111 12.71 7.90 8.93
C TYR A 111 11.45 7.38 8.25
N MET A 112 10.39 7.12 9.03
CA MET A 112 9.12 6.65 8.48
C MET A 112 8.54 7.68 7.51
N HIS A 113 8.56 8.96 7.87
CA HIS A 113 8.03 10.05 7.08
C HIS A 113 8.76 10.23 5.74
N HIS A 114 10.09 10.23 5.75
CA HIS A 114 10.90 10.26 4.52
C HIS A 114 10.60 9.08 3.62
N ARG A 115 10.57 7.86 4.17
CA ARG A 115 10.24 6.66 3.40
C ARG A 115 8.82 6.73 2.84
N ILE A 116 7.84 7.27 3.57
CA ILE A 116 6.49 7.45 3.03
C ILE A 116 6.52 8.42 1.86
N ILE A 117 7.20 9.57 1.98
CA ILE A 117 7.30 10.56 0.90
C ILE A 117 7.90 9.94 -0.36
N ASP A 118 8.98 9.17 -0.22
CA ASP A 118 9.63 8.51 -1.35
C ASP A 118 8.68 7.52 -2.05
N GLU A 119 7.94 6.72 -1.28
CA GLU A 119 7.07 5.67 -1.81
C GLU A 119 5.76 6.23 -2.39
N LEU A 120 5.34 7.41 -1.96
CA LEU A 120 4.20 8.12 -2.53
C LEU A 120 4.57 8.89 -3.81
N TYR A 121 5.86 8.95 -4.17
CA TYR A 121 6.31 9.74 -5.31
C TYR A 121 5.63 9.29 -6.59
N LEU A 122 5.05 10.25 -7.32
CA LEU A 122 4.38 10.02 -8.57
C LEU A 122 5.26 10.53 -9.71
N GLU A 123 5.59 9.65 -10.65
CA GLU A 123 6.12 10.07 -11.93
C GLU A 123 5.12 11.03 -12.63
N PRO A 124 5.59 12.01 -13.42
CA PRO A 124 4.72 13.05 -14.00
C PRO A 124 3.50 12.50 -14.75
N TRP A 125 3.68 11.43 -15.52
CA TRP A 125 2.60 10.81 -16.27
C TRP A 125 1.56 10.11 -15.35
N LYS A 126 1.99 9.53 -14.22
CA LYS A 126 1.07 8.93 -13.23
C LYS A 126 0.23 10.03 -12.58
N ALA A 127 0.87 11.15 -12.22
CA ALA A 127 0.20 12.30 -11.66
C ALA A 127 -0.84 12.88 -12.64
N GLU A 128 -0.50 13.01 -13.92
CA GLU A 128 -1.42 13.47 -14.97
C GLU A 128 -2.64 12.56 -15.15
N VAL A 129 -2.44 11.23 -15.12
CA VAL A 129 -3.56 10.28 -15.22
C VAL A 129 -4.47 10.37 -14.00
N LEU A 130 -3.89 10.40 -12.80
CA LEU A 130 -4.65 10.44 -11.55
C LEU A 130 -5.36 11.77 -11.32
N SER A 131 -4.77 12.90 -11.75
CA SER A 131 -5.35 14.24 -11.58
C SER A 131 -6.70 14.42 -12.28
N ARG A 132 -6.95 13.64 -13.33
CA ARG A 132 -8.25 13.59 -14.03
C ARG A 132 -9.37 12.97 -13.19
N TYR A 133 -9.04 12.29 -12.08
CA TYR A 133 -10.01 11.57 -11.24
C TYR A 133 -10.09 12.09 -9.79
N ALA A 134 -9.09 12.83 -9.33
CA ALA A 134 -9.12 13.60 -8.10
C ALA A 134 -8.12 14.77 -8.17
N PRO A 135 -8.40 15.92 -7.54
CA PRO A 135 -7.42 16.99 -7.43
C PRO A 135 -6.22 16.50 -6.61
N LEU A 136 -5.09 16.26 -7.26
CA LEU A 136 -3.86 15.91 -6.56
C LEU A 136 -3.30 17.16 -5.86
N PRO A 137 -2.89 17.06 -4.60
CA PRO A 137 -2.29 18.20 -3.90
C PRO A 137 -1.01 18.67 -4.62
N ALA A 138 -0.99 19.96 -5.00
CA ALA A 138 0.06 20.59 -5.81
C ALA A 138 1.41 20.67 -5.07
N VAL A 139 1.34 20.86 -3.75
CA VAL A 139 2.45 20.73 -2.83
C VAL A 139 2.03 19.68 -1.85
N TRP A 140 2.81 18.61 -1.81
CA TRP A 140 2.73 17.67 -0.73
C TRP A 140 2.83 18.45 0.58
N GLU A 141 1.83 18.36 1.44
CA GLU A 141 1.93 18.82 2.82
C GLU A 141 2.90 17.87 3.56
N LYS A 142 4.18 17.89 3.17
CA LYS A 142 5.27 17.04 3.68
C LYS A 142 5.71 17.44 5.07
N GLY A 143 5.12 18.47 5.67
CA GLY A 143 5.47 18.90 7.01
C GLY A 143 4.85 18.03 8.11
N SER A 144 3.74 17.33 7.81
CA SER A 144 2.96 16.63 8.85
C SER A 144 2.45 15.27 8.40
N ILE A 145 2.25 14.37 9.37
CA ILE A 145 1.66 13.06 9.11
C ILE A 145 0.23 13.15 8.58
N ALA A 146 -0.53 14.17 9.02
CA ALA A 146 -1.89 14.42 8.55
C ALA A 146 -1.92 14.79 7.06
N GLY A 147 -1.02 15.67 6.64
CA GLY A 147 -0.88 16.06 5.23
C GLY A 147 -0.52 14.85 4.34
N VAL A 148 0.45 14.05 4.78
CA VAL A 148 0.85 12.82 4.08
C VAL A 148 -0.29 11.79 4.04
N THR A 149 -1.08 11.68 5.10
CA THR A 149 -2.28 10.82 5.14
C THR A 149 -3.33 11.27 4.12
N ALA A 150 -3.57 12.58 4.01
CA ALA A 150 -4.50 13.14 3.03
C ALA A 150 -4.04 12.88 1.59
N VAL A 151 -2.74 13.02 1.31
CA VAL A 151 -2.12 12.67 0.03
C VAL A 151 -2.36 11.20 -0.29
N TRP A 152 -2.03 10.29 0.63
CA TRP A 152 -2.24 8.85 0.47
C TRP A 152 -3.69 8.51 0.12
N ASN A 153 -4.65 9.03 0.88
CA ASN A 153 -6.07 8.77 0.67
C ASN A 153 -6.56 9.31 -0.68
N THR A 154 -6.08 10.49 -1.08
CA THR A 154 -6.41 11.10 -2.38
C THR A 154 -5.91 10.24 -3.53
N ILE A 155 -4.66 9.76 -3.44
CA ILE A 155 -4.06 8.87 -4.44
C ILE A 155 -4.86 7.55 -4.52
N GLN A 156 -5.18 6.93 -3.38
CA GLN A 156 -5.96 5.68 -3.36
C GLN A 156 -7.36 5.86 -3.98
N SER A 157 -8.04 6.97 -3.67
CA SER A 157 -9.34 7.30 -4.24
C SER A 157 -9.28 7.51 -5.77
N ALA A 158 -8.32 8.30 -6.25
CA ALA A 158 -8.10 8.51 -7.68
C ALA A 158 -7.81 7.19 -8.40
N GLN A 159 -6.93 6.37 -7.83
CA GLN A 159 -6.57 5.07 -8.33
C GLN A 159 -7.77 4.12 -8.41
N GLN A 160 -8.60 4.07 -7.38
CA GLN A 160 -9.82 3.27 -7.37
C GLN A 160 -10.73 3.66 -8.53
N LYS A 161 -10.95 4.96 -8.76
CA LYS A 161 -11.78 5.45 -9.88
C LYS A 161 -11.20 5.05 -11.24
N VAL A 162 -9.89 5.21 -11.45
CA VAL A 162 -9.21 4.79 -12.69
C VAL A 162 -9.39 3.29 -12.92
N ASN A 163 -9.15 2.48 -11.89
CA ASN A 163 -9.26 1.03 -11.97
C ASN A 163 -10.68 0.57 -12.26
N MET A 164 -11.68 1.19 -11.62
CA MET A 164 -13.09 0.91 -11.89
C MET A 164 -13.47 1.27 -13.34
N ARG A 165 -12.97 2.38 -13.88
CA ARG A 165 -13.22 2.75 -15.28
C ARG A 165 -12.59 1.76 -16.25
N LYS A 166 -11.33 1.37 -16.03
CA LYS A 166 -10.64 0.36 -16.83
C LYS A 166 -11.34 -1.00 -16.77
N ALA A 167 -11.75 -1.43 -15.57
CA ALA A 167 -12.51 -2.66 -15.40
C ALA A 167 -13.83 -2.62 -16.17
N ARG A 168 -14.59 -1.51 -16.08
CA ARG A 168 -15.81 -1.33 -16.86
C ARG A 168 -15.56 -1.41 -18.37
N GLN A 169 -14.52 -0.75 -18.87
CA GLN A 169 -14.16 -0.81 -20.29
C GLN A 169 -13.81 -2.23 -20.74
N LEU A 170 -13.09 -3.01 -19.92
CA LEU A 170 -12.77 -4.41 -20.23
C LEU A 170 -14.00 -5.31 -20.22
N ARG A 171 -14.94 -5.06 -19.29
CA ARG A 171 -16.23 -5.76 -19.25
C ARG A 171 -17.05 -5.46 -20.52
N THR A 172 -17.22 -4.18 -20.84
CA THR A 172 -17.91 -3.76 -22.06
C THR A 172 -17.26 -4.33 -23.32
N ALA A 173 -15.92 -4.37 -23.40
CA ALA A 173 -15.23 -5.04 -24.50
C ALA A 173 -15.56 -6.54 -24.56
N ALA A 174 -15.53 -7.23 -23.43
CA ALA A 174 -15.87 -8.65 -23.38
C ALA A 174 -17.30 -8.91 -23.89
N ASP A 175 -18.26 -8.11 -23.43
CA ASP A 175 -19.67 -8.26 -23.80
C ASP A 175 -19.91 -7.92 -25.28
N LEU A 176 -19.26 -6.87 -25.81
CA LEU A 176 -19.34 -6.51 -27.23
C LEU A 176 -18.77 -7.60 -28.15
N LEU A 177 -17.61 -8.16 -27.79
CA LEU A 177 -16.98 -9.23 -28.57
C LEU A 177 -17.76 -10.55 -28.50
N GLU A 178 -18.37 -10.85 -27.35
CA GLU A 178 -19.22 -12.03 -27.19
C GLU A 178 -20.50 -11.92 -28.03
N ALA A 179 -21.09 -10.72 -28.11
CA ALA A 179 -22.29 -10.46 -28.91
C ALA A 179 -22.03 -10.33 -30.41
N ASN A 180 -20.85 -9.84 -30.82
CA ASN A 180 -20.53 -9.54 -32.23
C ASN A 180 -19.16 -10.11 -32.65
N PRO A 181 -18.97 -11.45 -32.60
CA PRO A 181 -17.67 -12.09 -32.85
C PRO A 181 -17.20 -12.02 -34.32
N ASP A 182 -18.12 -11.77 -35.24
CA ASP A 182 -17.94 -11.67 -36.68
C ASP A 182 -17.69 -10.24 -37.16
N VAL A 183 -18.05 -9.23 -36.34
CA VAL A 183 -17.87 -7.80 -36.63
C VAL A 183 -16.64 -7.22 -35.93
N LEU A 184 -16.34 -7.68 -34.73
CA LEU A 184 -15.29 -7.10 -33.88
C LEU A 184 -14.08 -8.02 -33.74
N LYS A 185 -12.90 -7.39 -33.69
CA LYS A 185 -11.63 -8.05 -33.37
C LYS A 185 -10.86 -7.28 -32.31
N LYS A 186 -9.79 -7.89 -31.81
CA LYS A 186 -8.81 -7.17 -30.98
C LYS A 186 -8.10 -6.13 -31.84
N MET A 187 -7.85 -4.96 -31.24
CA MET A 187 -7.12 -3.87 -31.91
C MET A 187 -5.76 -4.29 -32.46
N ILE A 188 -5.01 -5.09 -31.70
CA ILE A 188 -3.66 -5.54 -32.09
C ILE A 188 -3.66 -6.75 -33.02
N ASP A 189 -4.83 -7.29 -33.38
CA ASP A 189 -4.92 -8.45 -34.26
C ASP A 189 -4.92 -7.98 -35.72
N PRO A 190 -3.86 -8.29 -36.51
CA PRO A 190 -3.80 -7.90 -37.91
C PRO A 190 -4.80 -8.70 -38.75
N SER A 191 -5.31 -9.84 -38.26
CA SER A 191 -6.26 -10.67 -39.00
C SER A 191 -7.54 -9.89 -39.35
N GLN A 192 -8.03 -10.08 -40.57
CA GLN A 192 -9.33 -9.57 -41.02
C GLN A 192 -10.40 -10.68 -41.10
N THR A 193 -10.12 -11.84 -40.50
CA THR A 193 -11.02 -12.98 -40.45
C THR A 193 -11.48 -13.27 -39.02
N PRO A 194 -12.75 -13.66 -38.82
CA PRO A 194 -13.27 -14.06 -37.50
C PRO A 194 -12.46 -15.20 -36.90
N ARG A 195 -12.12 -15.07 -35.61
CA ARG A 195 -11.40 -16.14 -34.89
C ARG A 195 -12.38 -17.19 -34.37
N LYS A 196 -11.95 -18.46 -34.37
CA LYS A 196 -12.71 -19.56 -33.75
C LYS A 196 -12.68 -19.53 -32.20
N ASN A 197 -11.68 -18.88 -31.61
CA ASN A 197 -11.41 -18.91 -30.17
C ASN A 197 -11.93 -17.67 -29.41
N ILE A 198 -13.08 -17.13 -29.79
CA ILE A 198 -13.69 -15.98 -29.11
C ILE A 198 -13.94 -16.23 -27.61
N PRO A 199 -14.47 -17.39 -27.17
CA PRO A 199 -14.73 -17.63 -25.74
C PRO A 199 -13.48 -17.46 -24.87
N HIS A 200 -12.32 -17.91 -25.34
CA HIS A 200 -11.05 -17.76 -24.63
C HIS A 200 -10.61 -16.29 -24.54
N ILE A 201 -10.86 -15.49 -25.58
CA ILE A 201 -10.54 -14.06 -25.58
C ILE A 201 -11.44 -13.31 -24.57
N VAL A 202 -12.74 -13.58 -24.60
CA VAL A 202 -13.73 -13.02 -23.66
C VAL A 202 -13.34 -13.37 -22.22
N GLN A 203 -13.01 -14.63 -21.95
CA GLN A 203 -12.55 -15.07 -20.63
C GLN A 203 -11.29 -14.32 -20.18
N ARG A 204 -10.34 -14.07 -21.09
CA ARG A 204 -9.11 -13.31 -20.79
C ARG A 204 -9.40 -11.84 -20.47
N LEU A 205 -10.38 -11.21 -21.15
CA LEU A 205 -10.84 -9.85 -20.85
C LEU A 205 -11.51 -9.78 -19.46
N ARG A 206 -12.44 -10.70 -19.15
CA ARG A 206 -13.08 -10.82 -17.82
C ARG A 206 -12.07 -11.14 -16.72
N GLY A 207 -11.03 -11.91 -17.03
CA GLY A 207 -9.89 -12.13 -16.12
C GLY A 207 -9.07 -10.86 -15.87
N ALA A 208 -8.84 -10.06 -16.91
CA ALA A 208 -8.13 -8.78 -16.79
C ALA A 208 -8.94 -7.75 -16.00
N GLU A 209 -10.26 -7.65 -16.24
CA GLU A 209 -11.19 -6.82 -15.48
C GLU A 209 -11.02 -7.05 -13.96
N ARG A 210 -11.13 -8.30 -13.52
CA ARG A 210 -11.02 -8.68 -12.10
C ARG A 210 -9.67 -8.30 -11.48
N ARG A 211 -8.58 -8.37 -12.26
CA ARG A 211 -7.23 -8.01 -11.81
C ARG A 211 -7.05 -6.50 -11.70
N VAL A 212 -7.45 -5.75 -12.72
CA VAL A 212 -7.28 -4.30 -12.79
C VAL A 212 -8.04 -3.59 -11.66
N ALA A 213 -9.22 -4.09 -11.31
CA ALA A 213 -10.02 -3.54 -10.21
C ALA A 213 -9.27 -3.51 -8.86
N ARG A 214 -8.26 -4.37 -8.66
CA ARG A 214 -7.54 -4.55 -7.38
C ARG A 214 -6.09 -4.05 -7.41
N GLN A 215 -5.68 -3.37 -8.48
CA GLN A 215 -4.27 -3.12 -8.73
C GLN A 215 -3.78 -1.75 -8.25
N SER A 216 -2.55 -1.69 -7.75
CA SER A 216 -1.86 -0.42 -7.51
C SER A 216 -1.14 0.11 -8.77
N LEU A 217 -1.40 1.38 -9.12
CA LEU A 217 -0.72 2.10 -10.20
C LEU A 217 0.67 2.61 -9.76
N LEU A 218 0.93 2.62 -8.45
CA LEU A 218 2.07 3.29 -7.83
C LEU A 218 3.37 2.49 -7.93
N ARG A 219 3.27 1.15 -8.04
CA ARG A 219 4.42 0.26 -7.82
C ARG A 219 4.83 -0.61 -9.00
N ARG A 220 4.24 -0.44 -10.18
CA ARG A 220 4.63 -1.21 -11.37
C ARG A 220 4.89 -0.31 -12.57
N ASP A 221 6.08 -0.43 -13.13
CA ASP A 221 6.45 0.13 -14.43
C ASP A 221 5.53 -0.40 -15.54
N MET A 222 5.04 -1.63 -15.37
CA MET A 222 3.95 -2.18 -16.17
C MET A 222 2.67 -2.20 -15.35
N LEU A 223 1.84 -1.19 -15.56
CA LEU A 223 0.43 -1.24 -15.23
C LEU A 223 -0.19 -2.52 -15.84
N ALA A 224 -0.26 -3.63 -15.09
CA ALA A 224 -0.99 -4.81 -15.53
C ALA A 224 -2.43 -4.43 -15.94
N GLY A 225 -2.88 -4.97 -17.07
CA GLY A 225 -4.11 -4.55 -17.73
C GLY A 225 -3.98 -3.32 -18.64
N MET A 226 -2.94 -2.48 -18.51
CA MET A 226 -2.61 -1.52 -19.58
C MET A 226 -2.10 -2.22 -20.83
N SER A 227 -1.73 -3.49 -20.85
CA SER A 227 -1.48 -4.17 -22.12
C SER A 227 -2.70 -4.11 -23.07
N TRP A 228 -3.91 -4.02 -22.52
CA TRP A 228 -5.15 -3.78 -23.29
C TRP A 228 -5.38 -2.32 -23.65
N PHE A 229 -4.67 -1.40 -23.01
CA PHE A 229 -4.77 0.05 -23.18
C PHE A 229 -3.43 0.69 -23.56
N MET A 230 -2.45 -0.11 -24.00
CA MET A 230 -1.04 0.30 -24.13
C MET A 230 -0.89 1.34 -25.22
N TYR A 231 -1.77 1.25 -26.22
CA TYR A 231 -1.87 2.15 -27.34
C TYR A 231 -2.84 3.31 -27.08
N GLY A 232 -3.40 3.46 -25.86
CA GLY A 232 -4.36 4.53 -25.54
C GLY A 232 -5.75 4.37 -26.18
N HIS A 233 -6.00 3.26 -26.88
CA HIS A 233 -7.25 2.99 -27.57
C HIS A 233 -8.10 1.93 -26.86
N PHE A 234 -9.37 1.83 -27.27
CA PHE A 234 -10.25 0.78 -26.83
C PHE A 234 -9.72 -0.60 -27.30
N PRO A 235 -9.85 -1.68 -26.51
CA PRO A 235 -9.22 -2.98 -26.82
C PRO A 235 -9.72 -3.67 -28.09
N LEU A 236 -10.83 -3.19 -28.66
CA LEU A 236 -11.50 -3.77 -29.82
C LEU A 236 -11.67 -2.75 -30.95
N VAL A 237 -11.65 -3.25 -32.17
CA VAL A 237 -11.92 -2.49 -33.41
C VAL A 237 -12.78 -3.35 -34.34
N PRO A 238 -13.55 -2.74 -35.25
CA PRO A 238 -14.23 -3.48 -36.30
C PRO A 238 -13.23 -4.12 -37.27
N PHE A 239 -13.66 -5.15 -37.99
CA PHE A 239 -12.97 -5.60 -39.19
C PHE A 239 -13.04 -4.53 -40.28
N ASP A 240 -12.04 -4.43 -41.15
CA ASP A 240 -11.99 -3.40 -42.22
C ASP A 240 -13.11 -3.58 -43.25
N ARG A 241 -13.75 -4.75 -43.27
CA ARG A 241 -14.83 -5.13 -44.19
C ARG A 241 -16.20 -5.26 -43.51
N ALA A 242 -16.30 -4.84 -42.24
CA ALA A 242 -17.54 -4.86 -41.47
C ALA A 242 -18.49 -3.74 -41.90
#